data_AF-A0A0K8U3H7-F1
#
_entry.id   AF-A0A0K8U3H7-F1
#
_cell.length_a   1.000
_cell.length_b   1.000
_cell.length_c   1.000
_cell.angle_alpha   90.00
_cell.angle_beta   90.00
_cell.angle_gamma   90.00
#
_symmetry.space_group_name_H-M   'P 1'
#
loop_
_entity.id
_entity.type
_entity.pdbx_description
1 polymer ?
#
loop_
_entity_poly.entity_id
_entity_poly.type
_entity_poly.pdbx_seq_one_letter_code
_entity_poly.pdbx_strand_id
1 'polypeptide(L)'
;MSQLIRQVTLLSCRTPIAQSQRFRGKINIQRPKAPHYERAKVLAAAQYLSAKVEEPKKKATCFQRRQREADIENPYIAVIAREVRNWFEHSRMVGFYHLNSIKADDLFALRVQLHKQNMHLKAYGKKNCTKSC
;
A
#
# COMPACT_ATOMS: atom_id res chain seq x y z
N MET A 1 9.23 -24.75 -64.41
CA MET A 1 10.32 -23.80 -64.12
C MET A 1 9.85 -22.88 -62.98
N SER A 2 9.56 -23.39 -61.78
CA SER A 2 10.52 -23.43 -60.65
C SER A 2 11.43 -22.20 -60.67
N GLN A 3 11.30 -21.23 -59.76
CA GLN A 3 11.90 -21.29 -58.43
C GLN A 3 11.34 -20.14 -57.55
N LEU A 4 10.37 -20.43 -56.68
CA LEU A 4 9.88 -19.52 -55.63
C LEU A 4 10.14 -20.08 -54.22
N ILE A 5 11.24 -20.83 -54.04
CA ILE A 5 11.62 -21.38 -52.73
C ILE A 5 13.14 -21.25 -52.57
N ARG A 6 13.61 -20.10 -52.11
CA ARG A 6 15.01 -19.94 -51.62
C ARG A 6 15.24 -18.72 -50.74
N GLN A 7 14.28 -18.38 -49.87
CA GLN A 7 14.42 -17.27 -48.91
C GLN A 7 14.24 -17.70 -47.44
N VAL A 8 14.26 -19.00 -47.14
CA VAL A 8 14.11 -19.50 -45.75
C VAL A 8 15.47 -19.67 -45.03
N THR A 9 16.60 -19.44 -45.68
CA THR A 9 17.93 -19.69 -45.10
C THR A 9 18.62 -18.49 -44.46
N LEU A 10 18.03 -17.29 -44.49
CA LEU A 10 18.70 -16.07 -43.99
C LEU A 10 18.54 -15.82 -42.47
N LEU A 11 17.77 -16.64 -41.77
CA LEU A 11 17.63 -16.56 -40.31
C LEU A 11 17.93 -17.91 -39.67
N SER A 12 19.11 -18.48 -39.94
CA SER A 12 19.62 -19.54 -39.06
C SER A 12 20.00 -18.90 -37.73
N CYS A 13 19.30 -19.31 -36.65
CA CYS A 13 19.69 -18.97 -35.29
C CYS A 13 21.09 -19.52 -35.03
N ARG A 14 22.12 -18.70 -35.22
CA ARG A 14 23.49 -19.04 -34.86
C ARG A 14 23.56 -19.05 -33.34
N THR A 15 23.49 -20.23 -32.75
CA THR A 15 23.82 -20.40 -31.35
C THR A 15 25.28 -19.97 -31.15
N PRO A 16 25.59 -19.14 -30.15
CA PRO A 16 26.96 -18.75 -29.89
C PRO A 16 27.76 -20.00 -29.58
N ILE A 17 28.89 -20.19 -30.26
CA ILE A 17 29.80 -21.30 -29.98
C ILE A 17 30.39 -21.04 -28.58
N ALA A 18 29.91 -21.79 -27.59
CA ALA A 18 30.45 -21.75 -26.24
C ALA A 18 31.75 -22.58 -26.19
N GLN A 19 32.90 -21.93 -26.44
CA GLN A 19 34.20 -22.56 -26.23
C GLN A 19 34.64 -22.37 -24.77
N SER A 20 34.90 -23.48 -24.07
CA SER A 20 35.49 -23.44 -22.73
C SER A 20 37.00 -23.25 -22.84
N GLN A 21 37.46 -22.00 -22.86
CA GLN A 21 38.88 -21.71 -22.80
C GLN A 21 39.38 -21.96 -21.37
N ARG A 22 40.25 -22.97 -21.18
CA ARG A 22 40.94 -23.16 -19.89
C ARG A 22 41.84 -21.96 -19.61
N PHE A 23 41.42 -21.10 -18.68
CA PHE A 23 42.24 -20.01 -18.19
C PHE A 23 43.44 -20.60 -17.42
N ARG A 24 44.66 -20.42 -17.96
CA ARG A 24 45.89 -20.99 -17.38
C ARG A 24 46.38 -20.28 -16.11
N GLY A 25 45.62 -19.32 -15.58
CA GLY A 25 45.97 -18.54 -14.38
C GLY A 25 44.99 -18.77 -13.22
N LYS A 26 45.42 -18.41 -11.99
CA LYS A 26 44.52 -18.41 -10.82
C LYS A 26 43.55 -17.22 -10.94
N ILE A 27 42.25 -17.50 -11.00
CA ILE A 27 41.21 -16.47 -11.02
C ILE A 27 41.13 -15.87 -9.62
N ASN A 28 41.55 -14.62 -9.47
CA ASN A 28 41.46 -13.90 -8.21
C ASN A 28 40.04 -13.33 -8.03
N ILE A 29 39.25 -13.96 -7.18
CA ILE A 29 37.87 -13.54 -6.88
C ILE A 29 37.86 -12.27 -5.99
N GLN A 30 38.85 -12.10 -5.11
CA GLN A 30 38.90 -10.96 -4.18
C GLN A 30 39.34 -9.67 -4.88
N ARG A 31 40.22 -9.75 -5.88
CA ARG A 31 40.67 -8.60 -6.69
C ARG A 31 40.72 -8.98 -8.17
N PRO A 32 39.59 -8.88 -8.90
CA PRO A 32 39.53 -9.17 -10.32
C PRO A 32 40.47 -8.25 -11.11
N LYS A 33 41.24 -8.81 -12.05
CA LYS A 33 42.10 -8.02 -12.95
C LYS A 33 41.23 -7.27 -13.96
N ALA A 34 41.65 -6.05 -14.31
CA ALA A 34 41.00 -5.29 -15.38
C ALA A 34 41.00 -6.09 -16.70
N PRO A 35 39.89 -6.06 -17.46
CA PRO A 35 39.79 -6.78 -18.72
C PRO A 35 40.77 -6.22 -19.77
N HIS A 36 41.21 -7.09 -20.67
CA HIS A 36 41.94 -6.67 -21.87
C HIS A 36 41.08 -5.75 -22.74
N TYR A 37 41.73 -4.88 -23.53
CA TYR A 37 41.11 -3.81 -24.30
C TYR A 37 39.89 -4.25 -25.13
N GLU A 38 40.00 -5.37 -25.86
CA GLU A 38 38.90 -5.89 -26.68
C GLU A 38 37.71 -6.36 -25.83
N ARG A 39 37.98 -7.05 -24.71
CA ARG A 39 36.93 -7.49 -23.78
C ARG A 39 36.24 -6.30 -23.11
N ALA A 40 36.98 -5.25 -22.80
CA ALA A 40 36.42 -4.02 -22.24
C ALA A 40 35.43 -3.34 -23.22
N LYS A 41 35.76 -3.30 -24.53
CA LYS A 41 34.86 -2.78 -25.56
C LYS A 41 33.55 -3.57 -25.64
N VAL A 42 33.64 -4.90 -25.66
CA VAL A 42 32.45 -5.77 -25.73
C VAL A 42 31.59 -5.61 -24.48
N LEU A 43 32.20 -5.53 -23.29
CA LEU A 43 31.46 -5.31 -22.05
C LEU A 43 30.77 -3.96 -22.03
N ALA A 44 31.41 -2.89 -22.51
CA ALA A 44 30.79 -1.57 -22.60
C ALA A 44 29.60 -1.55 -23.57
N ALA A 45 29.72 -2.22 -24.72
CA ALA A 45 28.63 -2.34 -25.69
C ALA A 45 27.47 -3.21 -25.18
N ALA A 46 27.78 -4.22 -24.35
CA ALA A 46 26.79 -5.12 -23.76
C ALA A 46 26.18 -4.59 -22.46
N GLN A 47 26.55 -3.38 -21.99
CA GLN A 47 25.89 -2.77 -20.85
C GLN A 47 24.43 -2.50 -21.18
N TYR A 48 23.54 -2.98 -20.32
CA TYR A 48 22.13 -2.66 -20.42
C TYR A 48 21.95 -1.15 -20.22
N LEU A 49 21.59 -0.46 -21.30
CA LEU A 49 21.14 0.92 -21.23
C LEU A 49 19.67 0.87 -20.80
N SER A 50 19.41 1.18 -19.53
CA SER A 50 18.06 1.52 -19.09
C SER A 50 17.56 2.62 -20.03
N ALA A 51 16.46 2.37 -20.74
CA ALA A 51 15.81 3.43 -21.50
C ALA A 51 15.62 4.61 -20.55
N LYS A 52 16.19 5.78 -20.88
CA LYS A 52 15.88 7.02 -20.17
C LYS A 52 14.44 7.35 -20.53
N VAL A 53 13.51 6.66 -19.89
CA VAL A 53 12.12 7.06 -19.83
C VAL A 53 12.19 8.39 -19.10
N GLU A 54 11.93 9.49 -19.82
CA GLU A 54 11.76 10.79 -19.19
C GLU A 54 10.81 10.59 -18.02
N GLU A 55 11.29 10.80 -16.80
CA GLU A 55 10.44 10.62 -15.62
C GLU A 55 9.19 11.47 -15.84
N PRO A 56 7.98 10.89 -15.95
CA PRO A 56 6.79 11.70 -16.08
C PRO A 56 6.77 12.61 -14.86
N LYS A 57 6.70 13.93 -15.11
CA LYS A 57 6.73 14.98 -14.08
C LYS A 57 5.93 14.49 -12.88
N LYS A 58 6.60 14.36 -11.72
CA LYS A 58 6.13 13.74 -10.45
C LYS A 58 4.77 14.25 -9.88
N LYS A 59 4.05 15.10 -10.62
CA LYS A 59 2.77 15.71 -10.26
C LYS A 59 1.57 15.16 -11.05
N ALA A 60 1.77 14.36 -12.09
CA ALA A 60 0.68 13.84 -12.92
C ALA A 60 0.56 12.32 -12.82
N THR A 61 0.39 11.78 -11.62
CA THR A 61 -0.22 10.45 -11.50
C THR A 61 -1.68 10.59 -11.92
N CYS A 62 -2.02 10.15 -13.13
CA CYS A 62 -3.40 10.06 -13.65
C CYS A 62 -4.31 9.13 -12.83
N PHE A 63 -3.80 8.53 -11.76
CA PHE A 63 -4.62 7.97 -10.71
C PHE A 63 -5.24 9.12 -9.93
N GLN A 64 -6.43 9.58 -10.37
CA GLN A 64 -7.39 10.09 -9.40
C GLN A 64 -7.43 9.05 -8.29
N ARG A 65 -6.94 9.44 -7.11
CA ARG A 65 -6.95 8.60 -5.91
C ARG A 65 -8.35 8.04 -5.86
N ARG A 66 -8.54 6.73 -6.10
CA ARG A 66 -9.87 6.09 -6.04
C ARG A 66 -10.47 6.62 -4.76
N GLN A 67 -11.43 7.54 -4.87
CA GLN A 67 -12.23 7.94 -3.75
C GLN A 67 -12.92 6.63 -3.42
N ARG A 68 -12.39 5.91 -2.43
CA ARG A 68 -13.15 4.85 -1.79
C ARG A 68 -14.48 5.52 -1.51
N GLU A 69 -15.58 4.83 -1.80
CA GLU A 69 -16.96 5.24 -1.53
C GLU A 69 -17.14 5.48 -0.02
N ALA A 70 -16.44 6.47 0.52
CA ALA A 70 -16.19 6.70 1.93
C ALA A 70 -17.39 7.40 2.57
N ASP A 71 -18.35 7.81 1.74
CA ASP A 71 -19.47 8.64 2.14
C ASP A 71 -20.82 7.98 1.82
N ILE A 72 -20.87 6.65 1.65
CA ILE A 72 -22.15 5.95 1.86
C ILE A 72 -22.36 5.90 3.37
N GLU A 73 -23.02 6.95 3.86
CA GLU A 73 -23.43 7.06 5.24
C GLU A 73 -24.36 5.90 5.61
N ASN A 74 -23.87 4.99 6.47
CA ASN A 74 -24.69 3.88 6.95
C ASN A 74 -25.95 4.45 7.65
N PRO A 75 -27.17 4.08 7.22
CA PRO A 75 -28.42 4.59 7.80
C PRO A 75 -28.53 4.34 9.31
N TYR A 76 -27.83 3.34 9.84
CA TYR A 76 -27.73 3.08 11.27
C TYR A 76 -27.15 4.27 12.06
N ILE A 77 -26.22 5.02 11.47
CA ILE A 77 -25.61 6.20 12.09
C ILE A 77 -26.67 7.28 12.33
N ALA A 78 -27.62 7.45 11.40
CA ALA A 78 -28.71 8.41 11.55
C ALA A 78 -29.68 8.00 12.66
N VAL A 79 -29.91 6.70 12.87
CA VAL A 79 -30.73 6.19 13.99
C VAL A 79 -30.06 6.46 15.33
N ILE A 80 -28.75 6.16 15.44
CA ILE A 80 -28.01 6.45 16.67
C ILE A 80 -27.95 7.95 16.93
N ALA A 81 -27.72 8.78 15.90
CA ALA A 81 -27.67 10.22 16.06
C ALA A 81 -28.99 10.78 16.63
N ARG A 82 -30.15 10.23 16.20
CA ARG A 82 -31.45 10.58 16.80
C ARG A 82 -31.54 10.15 18.27
N GLU A 83 -31.08 8.95 18.62
CA GLU A 83 -31.06 8.50 20.01
C GLU A 83 -30.19 9.42 20.89
N VAL A 84 -28.99 9.77 20.41
CA VAL A 84 -28.07 10.68 21.11
C VAL A 84 -28.70 12.06 21.31
N ARG A 85 -29.35 12.59 20.27
CA ARG A 85 -30.07 13.86 20.35
C ARG A 85 -31.22 13.81 21.37
N ASN A 86 -31.97 12.71 21.42
CA ASN A 86 -33.00 12.51 22.43
C ASN A 86 -32.41 12.56 23.84
N TRP A 87 -31.25 11.94 24.08
CA TRP A 87 -30.58 12.03 25.37
C TRP A 87 -30.19 13.47 25.73
N PHE A 88 -29.67 14.25 24.78
CA PHE A 88 -29.33 15.66 25.03
C PHE A 88 -30.55 16.53 25.33
N GLU A 89 -31.66 16.34 24.61
CA GLU A 89 -32.88 17.14 24.77
C GLU A 89 -33.66 16.79 26.05
N HIS A 90 -33.66 15.52 26.48
CA HIS A 90 -34.42 15.06 27.65
C HIS A 90 -33.61 15.12 28.96
N SER A 91 -32.29 15.26 28.89
CA SER A 91 -31.44 15.33 30.08
C SER A 91 -31.27 16.77 30.54
N ARG A 92 -31.52 17.03 31.83
CA ARG A 92 -31.26 18.35 32.44
C ARG A 92 -29.78 18.67 32.60
N MET A 93 -28.93 17.64 32.68
CA MET A 93 -27.49 17.75 32.84
C MET A 93 -26.81 16.62 32.08
N VAL A 94 -25.72 16.95 31.39
CA VAL A 94 -24.92 16.00 30.63
C VAL A 94 -23.45 16.19 30.97
N GLY A 95 -22.80 15.10 31.38
CA GLY A 95 -21.38 15.08 31.69
C GLY A 95 -20.59 14.31 30.63
N PHE A 96 -19.47 14.87 30.18
CA PHE A 96 -18.52 14.18 29.32
C PHE A 96 -17.41 13.58 30.17
N TYR A 97 -17.06 12.33 29.88
CA TYR A 97 -15.95 11.64 30.54
C TYR A 97 -15.06 10.97 29.49
N HIS A 98 -13.78 10.85 29.82
CA HIS A 98 -12.85 10.02 29.08
C HIS A 98 -12.69 8.69 29.81
N LEU A 99 -12.85 7.59 29.07
CA LEU A 99 -12.72 6.24 29.63
C LEU A 99 -11.23 5.86 29.59
N ASN A 100 -10.56 5.98 30.73
CA ASN A 100 -9.23 5.40 30.95
C ASN A 100 -9.33 3.87 31.03
N SER A 101 -8.21 3.16 30.87
CA SER A 101 -8.19 1.71 31.02
C SER A 101 -8.67 1.30 32.43
N ILE A 102 -9.83 0.66 32.49
CA ILE A 102 -10.51 0.19 33.70
C ILE A 102 -11.03 -1.22 33.40
N LYS A 103 -11.09 -2.09 34.43
CA LYS A 103 -11.63 -3.44 34.28
C LYS A 103 -13.15 -3.40 34.07
N ALA A 104 -13.69 -4.41 33.38
CA ALA A 104 -15.14 -4.49 33.14
C ALA A 104 -15.95 -4.55 34.44
N ASP A 105 -15.43 -5.22 35.48
CA ASP A 105 -16.09 -5.36 36.78
C ASP A 105 -16.25 -4.01 37.49
N ASP A 106 -15.21 -3.18 37.46
CA ASP A 106 -15.21 -1.85 38.06
C ASP A 106 -16.19 -0.91 37.32
N LEU A 107 -16.25 -1.01 35.98
CA LEU A 107 -17.19 -0.24 35.18
C LEU A 107 -18.64 -0.66 35.46
N PHE A 108 -18.89 -1.95 35.66
CA PHE A 108 -20.20 -2.46 36.03
C PHE A 108 -20.64 -1.95 37.40
N ALA A 109 -19.75 -2.00 38.41
CA ALA A 109 -20.01 -1.47 39.73
C ALA A 109 -20.38 0.03 39.68
N LEU A 110 -19.61 0.82 38.92
CA LEU A 110 -19.90 2.24 38.70
C LEU A 110 -21.26 2.45 38.03
N ARG A 111 -21.59 1.66 36.99
CA ARG A 111 -22.87 1.76 36.29
C ARG A 111 -24.05 1.45 37.21
N VAL A 112 -23.93 0.47 38.09
CA VAL A 112 -24.96 0.15 39.09
C VAL A 112 -25.15 1.31 40.08
N GLN A 113 -24.05 1.91 40.55
CA GLN A 113 -24.11 3.07 41.44
C GLN A 113 -24.78 4.28 40.78
N LEU A 114 -24.40 4.61 39.54
CA LEU A 114 -25.01 5.69 38.77
C LEU A 114 -26.49 5.44 38.49
N HIS A 115 -26.86 4.19 38.17
CA HIS A 115 -28.26 3.83 37.94
C HIS A 115 -29.13 4.02 39.18
N LYS A 116 -28.60 3.77 40.39
CA LYS A 116 -29.32 4.06 41.65
C LYS A 116 -29.65 5.55 41.81
N GLN A 117 -28.86 6.42 41.20
CA GLN A 117 -29.06 7.88 41.20
C GLN A 117 -29.82 8.37 39.95
N ASN A 118 -30.43 7.47 39.16
CA ASN A 118 -31.07 7.78 37.88
C ASN A 118 -30.13 8.45 36.85
N MET A 119 -28.83 8.16 36.93
CA MET A 119 -27.84 8.61 35.95
C MET A 119 -27.54 7.48 34.97
N HIS A 120 -27.50 7.82 33.67
CA HIS A 120 -27.23 6.87 32.60
C HIS A 120 -25.84 7.09 32.02
N LEU A 121 -25.02 6.04 32.05
CA LEU A 121 -23.72 6.02 31.39
C LEU A 121 -23.87 5.47 29.97
N LYS A 122 -23.55 6.30 28.96
CA LYS A 122 -23.65 5.96 27.53
C LYS A 122 -22.33 6.29 26.83
N ALA A 123 -21.88 5.39 25.97
CA ALA A 123 -20.69 5.57 25.15
C ALA A 123 -21.06 5.49 23.67
N TYR A 124 -20.77 6.56 22.93
CA TYR A 124 -21.05 6.65 21.50
C TYR A 124 -19.77 7.01 20.73
N GLY A 125 -19.67 6.56 19.48
CA GLY A 125 -18.55 6.92 18.61
C GLY A 125 -18.60 8.38 18.17
N LYS A 126 -17.42 9.00 17.97
CA LYS A 126 -17.28 10.41 17.57
C LYS A 126 -18.16 10.80 16.38
N LYS A 127 -18.22 9.95 15.35
CA LYS A 127 -19.02 10.19 14.14
C LYS A 127 -20.51 10.33 14.44
N ASN A 128 -21.02 9.59 15.42
CA ASN A 128 -22.44 9.60 15.79
C ASN A 128 -22.76 10.87 16.59
N CYS A 129 -21.89 11.24 17.55
CA CYS A 129 -22.05 12.47 18.33
C CYS A 129 -21.95 13.74 17.46
N THR A 130 -21.04 13.75 16.49
CA THR A 130 -20.87 14.91 15.59
C THR A 130 -22.10 15.14 14.72
N LYS A 131 -22.85 14.08 14.39
CA LYS A 131 -24.07 14.17 13.57
C LYS A 131 -25.33 14.50 14.36
N SER A 132 -25.33 14.22 15.67
CA SER A 132 -26.48 14.51 16.53
C SER A 132 -26.55 15.96 17.03
N CYS A 133 -25.40 16.63 17.09
CA CYS A 133 -25.27 18.04 17.48
C CYS A 133 -25.48 18.94 16.26
#